data_AF-A0A818JA06-F1
#
_entry.id   AF-A0A818JA06-F1
#
_cell.length_a   1.000
_cell.length_b   1.000
_cell.length_c   1.000
_cell.angle_alpha   90.00
_cell.angle_beta   90.00
_cell.angle_gamma   90.00
#
_symmetry.space_group_name_H-M   'P 1'
#
loop_
_entity.id
_entity.type
_entity.pdbx_description
1 polymer ?
#
loop_
_entity_poly.entity_id
_entity_poly.type
_entity_poly.pdbx_seq_one_letter_code
_entity_poly.pdbx_strand_id
1 'polypeptide(L)'
;MTTKGNLVVEDSDVRLLREMGYMQELYRGFSPFMSFAFCFTTVNVFISITIGFTYSLNTGGSGVTIWSWIIGAVFTILVGLSLAEICSVYPSAGSVYHWAGQLVSTKYAPLASFTCGWVNFLGNVADAAFSSGFATIINAAIILQGNDSLSIGAQVGIGIGITFVWAALNALRVDQQGWLNNLAAVLQIGSTISIVIVLLVMAPTRATAHQVFTSTYNSTGFPFAYVCLIGILSTLFSFSGYEAGAHLSEETTRAGRAGK
;
A
#
# COMPACT_ATOMS: atom_id res chain seq x y z
N MET A 1 27.64 -18.69 46.49
CA MET A 1 27.73 -17.76 45.34
C MET A 1 26.52 -18.03 44.45
N THR A 2 25.50 -17.18 44.54
CA THR A 2 24.21 -17.30 43.85
C THR A 2 24.36 -16.91 42.38
N THR A 3 24.18 -17.88 41.48
CA THR A 3 23.95 -17.66 40.05
C THR A 3 22.60 -16.96 39.88
N LYS A 4 22.64 -15.62 39.74
CA LYS A 4 21.49 -14.87 39.24
C LYS A 4 21.30 -15.28 37.78
N GLY A 5 20.34 -16.17 37.52
CA GLY A 5 19.81 -16.38 36.19
C GLY A 5 19.27 -15.04 35.71
N ASN A 6 19.86 -14.51 34.65
CA ASN A 6 19.23 -13.45 33.87
C ASN A 6 17.94 -14.05 33.30
N LEU A 7 16.82 -13.79 33.97
CA LEU A 7 15.49 -13.93 33.39
C LEU A 7 15.44 -12.92 32.23
N VAL A 8 15.87 -13.37 31.05
CA VAL A 8 15.50 -12.71 29.82
C VAL A 8 13.99 -12.80 29.78
N VAL A 9 13.31 -11.69 30.07
CA VAL A 9 11.86 -11.58 29.90
C VAL A 9 11.61 -11.84 28.43
N GLU A 10 11.21 -13.08 28.12
CA GLU A 10 10.91 -13.50 26.76
C GLU A 10 9.73 -12.66 26.27
N ASP A 11 9.93 -11.99 25.13
CA ASP A 11 8.92 -11.12 24.55
C ASP A 11 7.62 -11.92 24.35
N SER A 12 6.48 -11.35 24.73
CA SER A 12 5.19 -12.07 24.77
C SER A 12 4.83 -12.66 23.40
N ASP A 13 5.24 -11.98 22.34
CA ASP A 13 5.02 -12.40 20.96
C ASP A 13 5.91 -13.60 20.58
N VAL A 14 7.14 -13.69 21.11
CA VAL A 14 8.05 -14.84 20.88
C VAL A 14 7.49 -16.09 21.53
N ARG A 15 6.94 -15.94 22.74
CA ARG A 15 6.30 -17.05 23.45
C ARG A 15 5.05 -17.52 22.70
N LEU A 16 4.22 -16.61 22.19
CA LEU A 16 3.03 -16.93 21.41
C LEU A 16 3.39 -17.67 20.10
N LEU A 17 4.44 -17.22 19.39
CA LEU A 17 4.92 -17.91 18.19
C LEU A 17 5.40 -19.33 18.48
N ARG A 18 6.16 -19.51 19.58
CA ARG A 18 6.61 -20.84 20.03
C ARG A 18 5.45 -21.76 20.40
N GLU A 19 4.41 -21.24 21.06
CA GLU A 19 3.18 -21.99 21.37
C GLU A 19 2.44 -22.44 20.09
N MET A 20 2.57 -21.69 18.99
CA MET A 20 2.04 -22.04 17.67
C MET A 20 2.97 -22.96 16.86
N GLY A 21 4.11 -23.36 17.41
CA GLY A 21 5.12 -24.17 16.72
C GLY A 21 5.93 -23.40 15.66
N TYR A 22 5.90 -22.07 15.68
CA TYR A 22 6.67 -21.21 14.80
C TYR A 22 7.90 -20.65 15.53
N MET A 23 9.09 -20.90 15.01
CA MET A 23 10.33 -20.31 15.50
C MET A 23 10.54 -18.97 14.81
N GLN A 24 10.74 -17.91 15.57
CA GLN A 24 11.12 -16.60 15.02
C GLN A 24 12.51 -16.72 14.37
N GLU A 25 12.62 -16.36 13.09
CA GLU A 25 13.86 -16.38 12.31
C GLU A 25 14.36 -14.96 11.98
N LEU A 26 13.47 -13.96 11.92
CA LEU A 26 13.82 -12.59 11.53
C LEU A 26 14.17 -11.69 12.73
N TYR A 27 15.09 -10.74 12.47
CA TYR A 27 15.55 -9.75 13.45
C TYR A 27 14.51 -8.63 13.63
N ARG A 28 14.09 -8.38 14.88
CA ARG A 28 13.17 -7.30 15.23
C ARG A 28 13.86 -5.94 15.20
N GLY A 29 13.90 -5.31 14.02
CA GLY A 29 14.48 -3.98 13.81
C GLY A 29 13.48 -2.83 13.78
N PHE A 30 12.20 -3.11 13.53
CA PHE A 30 11.18 -2.07 13.38
C PHE A 30 10.52 -1.71 14.71
N SER A 31 10.37 -0.40 14.95
CA SER A 31 9.45 0.10 15.97
C SER A 31 8.00 0.12 15.45
N PRO A 32 6.97 0.10 16.31
CA PRO A 32 5.57 0.22 15.87
C PRO A 32 5.31 1.46 15.01
N PHE A 33 5.98 2.58 15.32
CA PHE A 33 5.87 3.79 14.50
C PHE A 33 6.51 3.61 13.13
N MET A 34 7.66 2.93 13.02
CA MET A 34 8.27 2.63 11.73
C MET A 34 7.42 1.66 10.91
N SER A 35 6.75 0.69 11.54
CA SER A 35 5.80 -0.21 10.89
C SER A 35 4.57 0.55 10.36
N PHE A 36 3.99 1.45 11.16
CA PHE A 36 2.93 2.35 10.71
C PHE A 36 3.40 3.25 9.54
N ALA A 37 4.58 3.87 9.68
CA ALA A 37 5.14 4.73 8.65
C ALA A 37 5.38 3.94 7.36
N PHE A 38 5.76 2.66 7.44
CA PHE A 38 5.89 1.76 6.30
C PHE A 38 4.54 1.47 5.64
N CYS A 39 3.50 1.12 6.41
CA CYS A 39 2.17 0.93 5.83
C CYS A 39 1.68 2.20 5.13
N PHE A 40 1.90 3.36 5.75
CA PHE A 40 1.50 4.65 5.20
C PHE A 40 2.23 4.96 3.89
N THR A 41 3.54 4.73 3.82
CA THR A 41 4.32 4.96 2.60
C THR A 41 3.98 3.98 1.49
N THR A 42 3.67 2.71 1.80
CA THR A 42 3.29 1.69 0.81
C THR A 42 2.00 2.07 0.08
N VAL A 43 0.98 2.57 0.81
CA VAL A 43 -0.30 2.99 0.20
C VAL A 43 -0.15 4.14 -0.81
N ASN A 44 0.93 4.90 -0.70
CA ASN A 44 1.35 5.96 -1.63
C ASN A 44 0.26 6.71 -2.41
N VAL A 45 -0.55 7.46 -1.65
CA VAL A 45 -1.67 8.25 -2.18
C VAL A 45 -1.24 9.23 -3.29
N PHE A 46 -0.03 9.78 -3.21
CA PHE A 46 0.44 10.79 -4.16
C PHE A 46 0.55 10.25 -5.59
N ILE A 47 1.26 9.13 -5.77
CA ILE A 47 1.45 8.52 -7.10
C ILE A 47 0.13 7.95 -7.60
N SER A 48 -0.60 7.26 -6.71
CA SER A 48 -1.89 6.65 -7.03
C SER A 48 -2.92 7.66 -7.54
N ILE A 49 -3.04 8.83 -6.91
CA ILE A 49 -3.90 9.92 -7.41
C ILE A 49 -3.37 10.44 -8.75
N THR A 50 -2.07 10.68 -8.89
CA THR A 50 -1.51 11.24 -10.13
C THR A 50 -1.84 10.39 -11.36
N ILE A 51 -1.79 9.06 -11.22
CA ILE A 51 -2.11 8.12 -12.31
C ILE A 51 -3.63 7.90 -12.41
N GLY A 52 -4.29 7.62 -11.29
CA GLY A 52 -5.68 7.17 -11.24
C GLY A 52 -6.72 8.27 -11.43
N PHE A 53 -6.41 9.52 -11.04
CA PHE A 53 -7.39 10.61 -11.06
C PHE A 53 -7.80 10.99 -12.48
N THR A 54 -6.86 11.00 -13.43
CA THR A 54 -7.16 11.20 -14.85
C THR A 54 -8.08 10.11 -15.38
N TYR A 55 -7.81 8.84 -15.05
CA TYR A 55 -8.64 7.73 -15.48
C TYR A 55 -10.05 7.80 -14.87
N SER A 56 -10.15 8.05 -13.57
CA SER A 56 -11.43 8.15 -12.85
C SER A 56 -12.29 9.32 -13.34
N LEU A 57 -11.69 10.50 -13.58
CA LEU A 57 -12.40 11.66 -14.11
C LEU A 57 -12.91 11.44 -15.53
N ASN A 58 -12.12 10.81 -16.40
CA ASN A 58 -12.54 10.53 -17.77
C ASN A 58 -13.66 9.47 -17.83
N THR A 59 -13.62 8.48 -16.93
CA THR A 59 -14.57 7.37 -16.95
C THR A 59 -15.88 7.65 -16.21
N GLY A 60 -15.84 8.37 -15.08
CA GLY A 60 -16.99 8.59 -14.19
C GLY A 60 -17.32 10.06 -13.86
N GLY A 61 -16.43 11.01 -14.18
CA GLY A 61 -16.56 12.41 -13.76
C GLY A 61 -16.32 12.61 -12.25
N SER A 62 -16.32 13.87 -11.80
CA SER A 62 -15.93 14.23 -10.43
C SER A 62 -16.82 13.61 -9.35
N GLY A 63 -18.12 13.47 -9.61
CA GLY A 63 -19.06 12.89 -8.67
C GLY A 63 -18.75 11.43 -8.39
N VAL A 64 -18.62 10.61 -9.44
CA VAL A 64 -18.26 9.19 -9.28
C VAL A 64 -16.90 9.06 -8.60
N THR A 65 -15.89 9.83 -9.02
CA THR A 65 -14.56 9.80 -8.38
C THR A 65 -14.66 10.02 -6.87
N ILE A 66 -15.33 11.07 -6.41
CA ILE A 66 -15.38 11.41 -4.97
C ILE A 66 -16.15 10.37 -4.17
N TRP A 67 -17.32 9.93 -4.67
CA TRP A 67 -18.10 8.90 -3.98
C TRP A 67 -17.37 7.57 -3.95
N SER A 68 -16.69 7.20 -5.03
CA SER A 68 -15.85 6.00 -5.06
C SER A 68 -14.72 6.08 -4.03
N TRP A 69 -14.11 7.25 -3.83
CA TRP A 69 -13.09 7.46 -2.79
C TRP A 69 -13.64 7.24 -1.38
N ILE A 70 -14.79 7.82 -1.05
CA ILE A 70 -15.41 7.67 0.27
C ILE A 70 -15.83 6.22 0.51
N ILE A 71 -16.53 5.61 -0.46
CA ILE A 71 -17.04 4.25 -0.35
C ILE A 71 -15.88 3.26 -0.27
N GLY A 72 -14.88 3.40 -1.15
CA GLY A 72 -13.68 2.57 -1.14
C GLY A 72 -12.93 2.65 0.18
N ALA A 73 -12.74 3.84 0.74
CA ALA A 73 -12.10 4.02 2.04
C ALA A 73 -12.84 3.28 3.18
N VAL A 74 -14.18 3.36 3.22
CA VAL A 74 -14.98 2.66 4.23
C VAL A 74 -14.78 1.15 4.12
N PHE A 75 -14.86 0.58 2.91
CA PHE A 75 -14.64 -0.85 2.72
C PHE A 75 -13.22 -1.28 3.06
N THR A 76 -12.20 -0.49 2.68
CA THR A 76 -10.81 -0.77 3.04
C THR A 76 -10.61 -0.74 4.55
N ILE A 77 -11.22 0.19 5.29
CA ILE A 77 -11.14 0.22 6.76
C ILE A 77 -11.76 -1.04 7.37
N LEU A 78 -12.92 -1.49 6.87
CA LEU A 78 -13.56 -2.72 7.36
C LEU A 78 -12.68 -3.95 7.14
N VAL A 79 -12.02 -4.06 5.97
CA VAL A 79 -11.07 -5.13 5.68
C VAL A 79 -9.80 -5.00 6.52
N GLY A 80 -9.28 -3.78 6.70
CA GLY A 80 -8.13 -3.53 7.57
C GLY A 80 -8.38 -3.93 9.01
N LEU A 81 -9.57 -3.63 9.55
CA LEU A 81 -9.97 -4.02 10.91
C LEU A 81 -10.08 -5.53 11.08
N SER A 82 -10.56 -6.27 10.07
CA SER A 82 -10.61 -7.73 10.16
C SER A 82 -9.22 -8.36 10.09
N LEU A 83 -8.30 -7.81 9.28
CA LEU A 83 -6.90 -8.22 9.25
C LEU A 83 -6.18 -7.90 10.57
N ALA A 84 -6.46 -6.75 11.17
CA ALA A 84 -5.93 -6.35 12.48
C ALA A 84 -6.31 -7.36 13.58
N GLU A 85 -7.57 -7.81 13.59
CA GLU A 85 -8.03 -8.84 14.53
C GLU A 85 -7.25 -10.15 14.36
N ILE A 86 -7.07 -10.62 13.12
CA ILE A 86 -6.31 -11.84 12.82
C ILE A 86 -4.84 -11.68 13.21
N CYS A 87 -4.21 -10.55 12.88
CA CYS A 87 -2.81 -10.27 13.21
C CYS A 87 -2.56 -10.27 14.72
N SER A 88 -3.53 -9.82 15.51
CA SER A 88 -3.44 -9.83 16.97
C SER A 88 -3.43 -11.23 17.58
N VAL A 89 -4.02 -12.21 16.88
CA VAL A 89 -4.04 -13.63 17.29
C VAL A 89 -2.83 -14.37 16.72
N TYR A 90 -2.41 -14.08 15.49
CA TYR A 90 -1.35 -14.79 14.78
C TYR A 90 -0.22 -13.86 14.29
N PRO A 91 0.69 -13.40 15.18
CA PRO A 91 1.73 -12.45 14.82
C PRO A 91 2.97 -13.11 14.17
N SER A 92 2.79 -13.81 13.03
CA SER A 92 3.88 -14.53 12.31
C SER A 92 4.31 -13.83 11.02
N ALA A 93 5.59 -13.97 10.59
CA ALA A 93 6.10 -13.47 9.29
C ALA A 93 5.47 -14.10 8.04
N GLY A 94 4.43 -14.93 8.20
CA GLY A 94 3.73 -15.56 7.10
C GLY A 94 2.53 -14.78 6.57
N SER A 95 2.14 -13.68 7.22
CA SER A 95 1.00 -12.84 6.84
C SER A 95 -0.26 -13.66 6.43
N VAL A 96 -0.94 -13.21 5.38
CA VAL A 96 -2.20 -13.73 4.86
C VAL A 96 -2.19 -15.22 4.48
N TYR A 97 -1.09 -15.77 3.95
CA TYR A 97 -1.05 -17.18 3.54
C TYR A 97 -0.91 -18.13 4.72
N HIS A 98 -0.21 -17.73 5.77
CA HIS A 98 -0.16 -18.49 7.01
C HIS A 98 -1.51 -18.46 7.71
N TRP A 99 -2.14 -17.29 7.80
CA TRP A 99 -3.48 -17.14 8.38
C TRP A 99 -4.53 -17.97 7.64
N ALA A 100 -4.47 -18.02 6.30
CA ALA A 100 -5.36 -18.86 5.49
C ALA A 100 -5.26 -20.35 5.85
N GLY A 101 -4.07 -20.84 6.19
CA GLY A 101 -3.86 -22.22 6.61
C GLY A 101 -4.38 -22.50 8.03
N GLN A 102 -4.22 -21.54 8.95
CA GLN A 102 -4.65 -21.67 10.35
C GLN A 102 -6.18 -21.58 10.52
N LEU A 103 -6.86 -20.81 9.67
CA LEU A 103 -8.31 -20.60 9.75
C LEU A 103 -9.12 -21.74 9.12
N VAL A 104 -8.49 -22.59 8.31
CA VAL A 104 -9.14 -23.70 7.60
C VAL A 104 -8.82 -25.03 8.29
N SER A 105 -9.68 -26.04 8.13
CA SER A 105 -9.40 -27.38 8.67
C SER A 105 -8.07 -27.94 8.14
N THR A 106 -7.39 -28.72 8.98
CA THR A 106 -6.04 -29.26 8.70
C THR A 106 -5.92 -30.01 7.37
N LYS A 107 -7.02 -30.57 6.87
CA LYS A 107 -7.08 -31.24 5.56
C LYS A 107 -6.88 -30.28 4.38
N TYR A 108 -7.43 -29.06 4.45
CA TYR A 108 -7.37 -28.08 3.36
C TYR A 108 -6.35 -26.96 3.62
N ALA A 109 -5.76 -26.90 4.81
CA ALA A 109 -4.76 -25.90 5.17
C ALA A 109 -3.62 -25.75 4.14
N PRO A 110 -3.00 -26.83 3.60
CA PRO A 110 -1.95 -26.69 2.58
C PRO A 110 -2.44 -26.05 1.28
N LEU A 111 -3.66 -26.41 0.85
CA LEU A 111 -4.25 -25.87 -0.37
C LEU A 111 -4.60 -24.38 -0.20
N ALA A 112 -5.21 -24.01 0.92
CA ALA A 112 -5.59 -22.64 1.23
C ALA A 112 -4.36 -21.72 1.36
N SER A 113 -3.31 -22.18 2.05
CA SER A 113 -2.04 -21.43 2.14
C SER A 113 -1.36 -21.30 0.79
N PHE A 114 -1.34 -22.36 -0.03
CA PHE A 114 -0.72 -22.32 -1.35
C PHE A 114 -1.43 -21.34 -2.29
N THR A 115 -2.77 -21.41 -2.39
CA THR A 115 -3.53 -20.51 -3.26
C THR A 115 -3.43 -19.06 -2.79
N CYS A 116 -3.53 -18.81 -1.49
CA CYS A 116 -3.36 -17.47 -0.93
C CYS A 116 -1.96 -16.92 -1.19
N GLY A 117 -0.92 -17.74 -0.99
CA GLY A 117 0.47 -17.36 -1.27
C GLY A 117 0.71 -17.00 -2.73
N TRP A 118 0.15 -17.76 -3.68
CA TRP A 118 0.28 -17.47 -5.11
C TRP A 118 -0.45 -16.20 -5.53
N VAL A 119 -1.67 -15.97 -5.03
CA VAL A 119 -2.42 -14.74 -5.31
C VAL A 119 -1.68 -13.53 -4.74
N ASN A 120 -1.16 -13.65 -3.51
CA ASN A 120 -0.35 -12.60 -2.88
C ASN A 120 0.93 -12.32 -3.69
N PHE A 121 1.65 -13.35 -4.14
CA PHE A 121 2.85 -13.19 -4.96
C PHE A 121 2.54 -12.48 -6.28
N LEU A 122 1.50 -12.89 -7.00
CA LEU A 122 1.10 -12.26 -8.26
C LEU A 122 0.66 -10.81 -8.06
N GLY A 123 0.00 -10.50 -6.94
CA GLY A 123 -0.33 -9.12 -6.56
C GLY A 123 0.92 -8.26 -6.39
N ASN A 124 1.89 -8.73 -5.59
CA ASN A 124 3.16 -8.01 -5.39
C ASN A 124 3.97 -7.85 -6.70
N VAL A 125 3.92 -8.83 -7.60
CA VAL A 125 4.55 -8.72 -8.94
C VAL A 125 3.83 -7.67 -9.78
N ALA A 126 2.50 -7.60 -9.73
CA ALA A 126 1.73 -6.58 -10.42
C ALA A 126 2.02 -5.18 -9.84
N ASP A 127 2.26 -5.06 -8.53
CA ASP A 127 2.63 -3.79 -7.89
C ASP A 127 3.98 -3.25 -8.38
N ALA A 128 4.90 -4.10 -8.87
CA ALA A 128 6.12 -3.62 -9.52
C ALA A 128 5.83 -2.72 -10.76
N ALA A 129 4.63 -2.80 -11.34
CA ALA A 129 4.19 -1.92 -12.42
C ALA A 129 4.04 -0.46 -11.97
N PHE A 130 3.94 -0.16 -10.66
CA PHE A 130 3.92 1.22 -10.15
C PHE A 130 5.17 2.02 -10.57
N SER A 131 6.29 1.35 -10.86
CA SER A 131 7.48 2.00 -11.43
C SER A 131 7.19 2.76 -12.74
N SER A 132 6.16 2.35 -13.50
CA SER A 132 5.71 3.08 -14.70
C SER A 132 5.14 4.46 -14.38
N GLY A 133 4.60 4.67 -13.18
CA GLY A 133 4.10 5.96 -12.71
C GLY A 133 5.17 7.06 -12.70
N PHE A 134 6.40 6.70 -12.32
CA PHE A 134 7.52 7.62 -12.36
C PHE A 134 7.85 8.04 -13.80
N ALA A 135 7.77 7.12 -14.75
CA ALA A 135 7.96 7.44 -16.18
C ALA A 135 6.86 8.40 -16.68
N THR A 136 5.62 8.24 -16.23
CA THR A 136 4.51 9.17 -16.54
C THR A 136 4.77 10.57 -15.99
N ILE A 137 5.26 10.69 -14.74
CA ILE A 137 5.59 11.99 -14.13
C ILE A 137 6.75 12.67 -14.87
N ILE A 138 7.80 11.91 -15.18
CA ILE A 138 8.95 12.42 -15.96
C ILE A 138 8.48 12.89 -17.35
N ASN A 139 7.64 12.11 -18.02
CA ASN A 139 7.06 12.47 -19.32
C ASN A 139 6.24 13.77 -19.22
N ALA A 140 5.41 13.91 -18.19
CA ALA A 140 4.65 15.13 -17.96
C ALA A 140 5.57 16.35 -17.74
N ALA A 141 6.67 16.20 -16.99
CA ALA A 141 7.64 17.26 -16.77
C ALA A 141 8.38 17.69 -18.06
N ILE A 142 8.65 16.74 -18.98
CA ILE A 142 9.24 17.01 -20.29
C ILE A 142 8.28 17.81 -21.17
N ILE A 143 7.01 17.40 -21.22
CA ILE A 143 5.95 18.10 -21.96
C ILE A 143 5.77 19.52 -21.45
N LEU A 144 5.80 19.73 -20.12
CA LEU A 144 5.68 21.06 -19.52
C LEU A 144 6.85 22.00 -19.88
N GLN A 145 8.00 21.46 -20.29
CA GLN A 145 9.14 22.24 -20.80
C GLN A 145 9.02 22.57 -22.30
N GLY A 146 7.94 22.16 -22.96
CA GLY A 146 7.69 22.41 -24.38
C GLY A 146 8.32 21.37 -25.32
N ASN A 147 8.76 20.22 -24.81
CA ASN A 147 9.29 19.13 -25.63
C ASN A 147 8.19 18.11 -25.99
N ASP A 148 8.45 17.30 -27.02
CA ASP A 148 7.58 16.19 -27.41
C ASP A 148 7.53 15.10 -26.32
N SER A 149 6.41 14.39 -26.27
CA SER A 149 6.22 13.27 -25.34
C SER A 149 7.22 12.14 -25.58
N LEU A 150 7.71 11.54 -24.51
CA LEU A 150 8.53 10.33 -24.57
C LEU A 150 7.81 9.20 -25.29
N SER A 151 8.54 8.49 -26.15
CA SER A 151 8.03 7.28 -26.79
C SER A 151 7.66 6.23 -25.74
N ILE A 152 6.70 5.36 -26.07
CA ILE A 152 6.25 4.28 -25.18
C ILE A 152 7.44 3.40 -24.77
N GLY A 153 8.34 3.09 -25.71
CA GLY A 153 9.55 2.30 -25.42
C GLY A 153 10.49 2.98 -24.42
N ALA A 154 10.64 4.31 -24.50
CA ALA A 154 11.43 5.07 -23.53
C ALA A 154 10.78 5.06 -22.14
N GLN A 155 9.45 5.23 -22.06
CA GLN A 155 8.73 5.18 -20.79
C GLN A 155 8.84 3.79 -20.12
N VAL A 156 8.71 2.72 -20.90
CA VAL A 156 8.92 1.34 -20.42
C VAL A 156 10.36 1.14 -19.94
N GLY A 157 11.35 1.62 -20.70
CA GLY A 157 12.77 1.53 -20.32
C GLY A 157 13.08 2.24 -19.00
N ILE A 158 12.49 3.43 -18.78
CA ILE A 158 12.60 4.16 -17.51
C ILE A 158 11.96 3.35 -16.37
N GLY A 159 10.76 2.81 -16.57
CA GLY A 159 10.07 1.99 -15.57
C GLY A 159 10.91 0.77 -15.16
N ILE A 160 11.47 0.05 -16.13
CA ILE A 160 12.36 -1.10 -15.87
C ILE A 160 13.60 -0.65 -15.08
N GLY A 161 14.25 0.44 -15.48
CA GLY A 161 15.43 0.97 -14.79
C GLY A 161 15.14 1.34 -13.34
N ILE A 162 14.00 1.99 -13.08
CA ILE A 162 13.55 2.33 -11.72
C ILE A 162 13.30 1.07 -10.89
N THR A 163 12.69 0.04 -11.46
CA THR A 163 12.50 -1.25 -10.76
C THR A 163 13.85 -1.86 -10.36
N PHE A 164 14.88 -1.81 -11.21
CA PHE A 164 16.22 -2.30 -10.84
C PHE A 164 16.88 -1.47 -9.73
N VAL A 165 16.69 -0.15 -9.73
CA VAL A 165 17.16 0.72 -8.64
C VAL A 165 16.49 0.33 -7.32
N TRP A 166 15.17 0.13 -7.32
CA TRP A 166 14.45 -0.33 -6.13
C TRP A 166 14.89 -1.73 -5.69
N ALA A 167 15.12 -2.65 -6.63
CA ALA A 167 15.65 -3.98 -6.32
C ALA A 167 17.04 -3.89 -5.65
N ALA A 168 17.91 -2.99 -6.11
CA ALA A 168 19.22 -2.76 -5.50
C ALA A 168 19.10 -2.13 -4.10
N LEU A 169 18.17 -1.19 -3.90
CA LEU A 169 17.91 -0.59 -2.58
C LEU A 169 17.34 -1.61 -1.60
N ASN A 170 16.55 -2.58 -2.07
CA ASN A 170 16.06 -3.70 -1.25
C ASN A 170 17.18 -4.65 -0.78
N ALA A 171 18.37 -4.61 -1.39
CA ALA A 171 19.53 -5.35 -0.91
C ALA A 171 20.26 -4.67 0.28
N LEU A 172 19.86 -3.44 0.65
CA LEU A 172 20.41 -2.74 1.82
C LEU A 172 19.93 -3.37 3.13
N ARG A 173 20.66 -3.11 4.21
CA ARG A 173 20.28 -3.60 5.54
C ARG A 173 18.97 -2.93 6.02
N VAL A 174 18.20 -3.67 6.81
CA VAL A 174 16.87 -3.29 7.32
C VAL A 174 16.86 -1.94 8.05
N ASP A 175 17.93 -1.62 8.78
CA ASP A 175 18.11 -0.34 9.48
C ASP A 175 18.18 0.87 8.52
N GLN A 176 18.87 0.72 7.38
CA GLN A 176 18.96 1.75 6.35
C GLN A 176 17.64 1.93 5.60
N GLN A 177 16.94 0.82 5.35
CA GLN A 177 15.61 0.85 4.72
C GLN A 177 14.59 1.58 5.60
N GLY A 178 14.62 1.37 6.92
CA GLY A 178 13.76 2.09 7.86
C GLY A 178 13.93 3.61 7.81
N TRP A 179 15.15 4.12 7.62
CA TRP A 179 15.40 5.55 7.48
C TRP A 179 14.89 6.11 6.15
N LEU A 180 15.16 5.42 5.04
CA LEU A 180 14.63 5.79 3.71
C LEU A 180 13.10 5.84 3.72
N ASN A 181 12.47 4.89 4.39
CA ASN A 181 11.03 4.84 4.56
C ASN A 181 10.49 6.05 5.34
N ASN A 182 11.11 6.41 6.46
CA ASN A 182 10.71 7.59 7.22
C ASN A 182 10.84 8.88 6.42
N LEU A 183 11.93 9.02 5.64
CA LEU A 183 12.10 10.14 4.72
C LEU A 183 11.00 10.18 3.66
N ALA A 184 10.69 9.02 3.04
CA ALA A 184 9.62 8.90 2.07
C ALA A 184 8.26 9.32 2.65
N ALA A 185 7.95 8.94 3.91
CA ALA A 185 6.72 9.32 4.59
C ALA A 185 6.60 10.85 4.72
N VAL A 186 7.68 11.51 5.18
CA VAL A 186 7.72 12.97 5.32
C VAL A 186 7.54 13.65 3.95
N LEU A 187 8.24 13.17 2.92
CA LEU A 187 8.14 13.73 1.57
C LEU A 187 6.74 13.54 0.97
N GLN A 188 6.09 12.42 1.22
CA GLN A 188 4.75 12.12 0.73
C GLN A 188 3.69 13.02 1.40
N ILE A 189 3.77 13.17 2.73
CA ILE A 189 2.89 14.09 3.48
C ILE A 189 3.12 15.52 2.99
N GLY A 190 4.38 15.95 2.90
CA GLY A 190 4.76 17.28 2.44
C GLY A 190 4.29 17.57 1.02
N SER A 191 4.44 16.62 0.09
CA SER A 191 4.00 16.75 -1.30
C SER A 191 2.48 16.83 -1.40
N THR A 192 1.76 16.02 -0.61
CA THR A 192 0.29 16.04 -0.56
C THR A 192 -0.24 17.37 -0.04
N ILE A 193 0.35 17.91 1.03
CA ILE A 193 -0.03 19.24 1.55
C ILE A 193 0.30 20.32 0.51
N SER A 194 1.47 20.23 -0.11
CA SER A 194 1.93 21.21 -1.11
C SER A 194 1.00 21.26 -2.31
N ILE A 195 0.59 20.11 -2.88
CA ILE A 195 -0.31 20.10 -4.04
C ILE A 195 -1.69 20.67 -3.70
N VAL A 196 -2.21 20.39 -2.50
CA VAL A 196 -3.48 20.97 -2.03
C VAL A 196 -3.38 22.49 -1.93
N ILE A 197 -2.31 23.02 -1.30
CA ILE A 197 -2.11 24.46 -1.16
C ILE A 197 -1.94 25.13 -2.53
N VAL A 198 -1.09 24.56 -3.40
CA VAL A 198 -0.84 25.10 -4.75
C VAL A 198 -2.13 25.16 -5.55
N LEU A 199 -2.93 24.09 -5.54
CA LEU A 199 -4.22 24.08 -6.24
C LEU A 199 -5.19 25.12 -5.65
N LEU A 200 -5.27 25.28 -4.33
CA LEU A 200 -6.17 26.26 -3.71
C LEU A 200 -5.80 27.72 -4.00
N VAL A 201 -4.50 28.01 -4.12
CA VAL A 201 -3.96 29.36 -4.35
C VAL A 201 -3.92 29.70 -5.84
N MET A 202 -3.50 28.77 -6.70
CA MET A 202 -3.25 29.03 -8.12
C MET A 202 -4.43 28.69 -9.04
N ALA A 203 -5.46 27.96 -8.57
CA ALA A 203 -6.59 27.63 -9.42
C ALA A 203 -7.33 28.91 -9.88
N PRO A 204 -7.41 29.17 -11.19
CA PRO A 204 -8.07 30.36 -11.72
C PRO A 204 -9.59 30.31 -11.54
N THR A 205 -10.16 29.11 -11.45
CA THR A 205 -11.59 28.88 -11.24
C THR A 205 -11.77 27.74 -10.23
N ARG A 206 -12.86 27.82 -9.46
CA ARG A 206 -13.23 26.81 -8.47
C ARG A 206 -14.56 26.19 -8.87
N ALA A 207 -14.60 24.86 -8.94
CA ALA A 207 -15.84 24.14 -9.16
C ALA A 207 -16.79 24.36 -7.97
N THR A 208 -18.09 24.50 -8.26
CA THR A 208 -19.11 24.58 -7.20
C THR A 208 -19.27 23.21 -6.52
N ALA A 209 -19.67 23.20 -5.24
CA ALA A 209 -19.90 21.95 -4.50
C ALA A 209 -20.86 21.01 -5.25
N HIS A 210 -21.91 21.56 -5.86
CA HIS A 210 -22.84 20.78 -6.68
C HIS A 210 -22.11 20.09 -7.84
N GLN A 211 -21.33 20.81 -8.64
CA GLN A 211 -20.56 20.21 -9.74
C GLN A 211 -19.62 19.12 -9.25
N VAL A 212 -18.91 19.37 -8.14
CA VAL A 212 -17.96 18.42 -7.55
C VAL A 212 -18.66 17.10 -7.19
N PHE A 213 -19.79 17.13 -6.48
CA PHE A 213 -20.46 15.93 -5.98
C PHE A 213 -21.46 15.29 -6.95
N THR A 214 -21.95 16.00 -7.97
CA THR A 214 -23.02 15.51 -8.85
C THR A 214 -22.63 15.42 -10.33
N SER A 215 -21.50 15.99 -10.76
CA SER A 215 -21.10 15.91 -12.15
C SER A 215 -20.62 14.50 -12.48
N THR A 216 -21.38 13.83 -13.33
CA THR A 216 -21.02 12.51 -13.85
C THR A 216 -20.67 12.65 -15.32
N TYR A 217 -19.59 12.01 -15.73
CA TYR A 217 -19.15 11.97 -17.12
C TYR A 217 -18.84 10.52 -17.48
N ASN A 218 -19.35 10.04 -18.62
CA ASN A 218 -19.17 8.65 -19.03
C ASN A 218 -18.65 8.59 -20.47
N SER A 219 -17.34 8.44 -20.62
CA SER A 219 -16.71 8.21 -21.92
C SER A 219 -16.54 6.73 -22.27
N THR A 220 -17.05 5.81 -21.45
CA THR A 220 -16.75 4.37 -21.57
C THR A 220 -17.74 3.60 -22.44
N GLY A 221 -18.96 4.12 -22.60
CA GLY A 221 -20.07 3.43 -23.27
C GLY A 221 -20.75 2.36 -22.41
N PHE A 222 -20.30 2.12 -21.17
CA PHE A 222 -20.94 1.17 -20.25
C PHE A 222 -22.11 1.79 -19.48
N PRO A 223 -23.03 0.96 -18.94
CA PRO A 223 -24.07 1.43 -18.03
C PRO A 223 -23.48 2.13 -16.81
N PHE A 224 -24.20 3.12 -16.28
CA PHE A 224 -23.73 3.95 -15.16
C PHE A 224 -23.32 3.14 -13.93
N ALA A 225 -24.06 2.07 -13.59
CA ALA A 225 -23.70 1.19 -12.48
C ALA A 225 -22.31 0.54 -12.65
N TYR A 226 -21.94 0.16 -13.88
CA TYR A 226 -20.63 -0.40 -14.18
C TYR A 226 -19.53 0.66 -14.09
N VAL A 227 -19.81 1.89 -14.52
CA VAL A 227 -18.91 3.04 -14.34
C VAL A 227 -18.63 3.31 -12.86
N CYS A 228 -19.65 3.21 -12.00
CA CYS A 228 -19.45 3.31 -10.54
C CYS A 228 -18.51 2.23 -10.01
N LEU A 229 -18.62 0.99 -10.51
CA LEU A 229 -17.70 -0.10 -10.13
C LEU A 229 -16.27 0.16 -10.60
N ILE A 230 -16.08 0.70 -11.80
CA ILE A 230 -14.76 1.13 -12.31
C ILE A 230 -14.17 2.22 -11.41
N GLY A 231 -14.98 3.20 -10.99
CA GLY A 231 -14.55 4.25 -10.06
C GLY A 231 -14.08 3.68 -8.72
N ILE A 232 -14.83 2.72 -8.16
CA ILE A 232 -14.45 2.03 -6.92
C ILE A 232 -13.16 1.24 -7.13
N LEU A 233 -13.01 0.53 -8.25
CA LEU A 233 -11.78 -0.21 -8.58
C LEU A 233 -10.55 0.69 -8.61
N SER A 234 -10.66 1.87 -9.24
CA SER A 234 -9.57 2.87 -9.27
C SER A 234 -9.21 3.37 -7.86
N THR A 235 -10.19 3.44 -6.96
CA THR A 235 -9.98 3.83 -5.57
C THR A 235 -9.30 2.71 -4.79
N LEU A 236 -9.77 1.47 -4.94
CA LEU A 236 -9.17 0.30 -4.27
C LEU A 236 -7.70 0.12 -4.68
N PHE A 237 -7.38 0.38 -5.96
CA PHE A 237 -6.00 0.44 -6.43
C PHE A 237 -5.17 1.53 -5.72
N SER A 238 -5.79 2.65 -5.35
CA SER A 238 -5.10 3.73 -4.63
C SER A 238 -4.88 3.44 -3.15
N PHE A 239 -5.64 2.48 -2.60
CA PHE A 239 -5.55 2.07 -1.21
C PHE A 239 -4.83 0.74 -1.02
N SER A 240 -4.25 0.12 -2.06
CA SER A 240 -3.50 -1.14 -1.90
C SER A 240 -2.26 -0.96 -1.01
N GLY A 241 -1.83 -2.01 -0.31
CA GLY A 241 -0.59 -1.99 0.48
C GLY A 241 -0.76 -1.67 1.97
N TYR A 242 -1.98 -1.60 2.48
CA TYR A 242 -2.22 -1.46 3.94
C TYR A 242 -1.86 -2.74 4.71
N GLU A 243 -1.80 -3.89 4.03
CA GLU A 243 -1.36 -5.18 4.55
C GLU A 243 0.16 -5.26 4.78
N ALA A 244 0.94 -4.28 4.30
CA ALA A 244 2.39 -4.21 4.44
C ALA A 244 2.89 -4.43 5.88
N GLY A 245 2.18 -3.87 6.86
CA GLY A 245 2.52 -4.03 8.28
C GLY A 245 2.36 -5.46 8.80
N ALA A 246 1.45 -6.24 8.20
CA ALA A 246 1.28 -7.65 8.54
C ALA A 246 2.48 -8.49 8.07
N HIS A 247 3.03 -8.17 6.90
CA HIS A 247 4.24 -8.82 6.38
C HIS A 247 5.48 -8.52 7.25
N LEU A 248 5.56 -7.31 7.81
CA LEU A 248 6.64 -6.87 8.69
C LEU A 248 6.41 -7.20 10.17
N SER A 249 5.35 -7.94 10.50
CA SER A 249 4.96 -8.19 11.89
C SER A 249 6.06 -8.88 12.70
N GLU A 250 6.79 -9.84 12.14
CA GLU A 250 7.90 -10.51 12.84
C GLU A 250 9.13 -9.62 13.05
N GLU A 251 9.37 -8.67 12.15
CA GLU A 251 10.46 -7.68 12.28
C GLU A 251 10.07 -6.50 13.19
N THR A 252 8.79 -6.41 13.58
CA THR A 252 8.25 -5.34 14.42
C THR A 252 8.29 -5.71 15.90
N THR A 253 8.85 -4.84 16.72
CA THR A 253 8.78 -4.96 18.18
C THR A 253 7.35 -4.74 18.67
N ARG A 254 6.82 -5.64 19.52
CA ARG A 254 5.43 -5.60 20.05
C ARG A 254 4.36 -5.66 18.95
N ALA A 255 4.51 -6.60 18.02
CA ALA A 255 3.66 -6.76 16.84
C ALA A 255 2.16 -6.89 17.18
N GLY A 256 1.81 -7.62 18.25
CA GLY A 256 0.40 -7.79 18.68
C GLY A 256 -0.29 -6.50 19.15
N ARG A 257 0.48 -5.44 19.45
CA ARG A 257 -0.05 -4.09 19.70
C ARG A 257 0.05 -3.16 18.50
N ALA A 258 1.02 -3.39 17.60
CA ALA A 258 1.20 -2.61 16.38
C ALA A 258 0.16 -2.93 15.30
N GLY A 259 -0.40 -4.14 15.32
CA GLY A 259 -1.50 -4.55 14.45
C GLY A 259 -2.88 -4.05 14.89
N LYS A 260 -3.01 -3.34 16.01
CA LYS A 260 -4.26 -2.74 16.50
C LYS A 260 -4.33 -1.26 16.16
#